data_AF-A0A238IYL7-F1
#
_entry.id   AF-A0A238IYL7-F1
#
_cell.length_a   1.000
_cell.length_b   1.000
_cell.length_c   1.000
_cell.angle_alpha   90.00
_cell.angle_beta   90.00
_cell.angle_gamma   90.00
#
_symmetry.space_group_name_H-M   'P 1'
#
loop_
_entity.id
_entity.type
_entity.pdbx_description
1 polymer ?
#
loop_
_entity_poly.entity_id
_entity_poly.type
_entity_poly.pdbx_seq_one_letter_code
_entity_poly.pdbx_strand_id
1 'polypeptide(L)'
;MTETGLLGRALSLQETNSKGIWRNMKDFGLVASILVRILVAFIGCTHLFAQLFFADFNPMATAVGLGAFAVAGLTGLPVKRSAFLTRIGIYGGCIALLGTAGGIYVHYAYYDTPGNYYAWFITVPFAAGSVFLMVAAWRGHTLR
;
A
#
# COMPACT_ATOMS: atom_id res chain seq x y z
N MET A 1 40.32 -19.48 32.92
CA MET A 1 39.12 -18.95 32.23
C MET A 1 38.13 -20.10 32.13
N THR A 2 37.01 -20.03 32.86
CA THR A 2 36.05 -21.12 32.96
C THR A 2 35.15 -21.17 31.71
N GLU A 3 34.89 -22.37 31.17
CA GLU A 3 34.07 -22.60 29.97
C GLU A 3 32.67 -21.95 30.06
N THR A 4 32.17 -21.75 31.27
CA THR A 4 30.94 -21.01 31.58
C THR A 4 30.95 -19.55 31.11
N GLY A 5 32.11 -18.89 31.09
CA GLY A 5 32.24 -17.50 30.62
C GLY A 5 32.21 -17.37 29.09
N LEU A 6 32.64 -18.40 28.37
CA LEU A 6 32.60 -18.46 26.90
C LEU A 6 31.16 -18.70 26.40
N LEU A 7 30.45 -19.63 27.04
CA LEU A 7 29.03 -19.90 26.75
C LEU A 7 28.14 -18.69 27.04
N GLY A 8 28.36 -17.98 28.15
CA GLY A 8 27.62 -16.76 28.47
C GLY A 8 27.83 -15.63 27.46
N ARG A 9 29.07 -15.46 26.95
CA ARG A 9 29.37 -14.49 25.88
C ARG A 9 28.76 -14.87 24.53
N ALA A 10 28.76 -16.15 24.18
CA ALA A 10 28.15 -16.62 22.94
C ALA A 10 26.63 -16.39 22.93
N LEU A 11 25.95 -16.68 24.06
CA LEU A 11 24.51 -16.44 24.22
C LEU A 11 24.15 -14.96 24.18
N SER A 12 24.93 -14.10 24.84
CA SER A 12 24.66 -12.66 24.82
C SER A 12 24.86 -12.05 23.41
N LEU A 13 25.87 -12.52 22.66
CA LEU A 13 26.07 -12.12 21.27
C LEU A 13 24.93 -12.59 20.36
N GLN A 14 24.43 -13.82 20.54
CA GLN A 14 23.29 -14.34 19.78
C GLN A 14 22.02 -13.53 20.06
N GLU A 15 21.75 -13.19 21.33
CA GLU A 15 20.61 -12.38 21.71
C GLU A 15 20.69 -10.95 21.15
N THR A 16 21.90 -10.36 21.14
CA THR A 16 22.14 -9.02 20.59
C THR A 16 21.98 -9.00 19.07
N ASN A 17 22.52 -10.01 18.37
CA ASN A 17 22.37 -10.16 16.92
C ASN A 17 20.90 -10.35 16.53
N SER A 18 20.15 -11.21 17.25
CA SER A 18 18.73 -11.42 16.96
C SER A 18 17.93 -10.13 17.11
N LYS A 19 18.11 -9.38 18.22
CA LYS A 19 17.42 -8.09 18.44
C LYS A 19 17.77 -7.06 17.37
N GLY A 20 19.03 -7.02 16.91
CA GLY A 20 19.47 -6.15 15.81
C GLY A 20 18.78 -6.48 14.48
N ILE A 21 18.69 -7.76 14.14
CA ILE A 21 17.98 -8.25 12.93
C ILE A 21 16.50 -7.84 12.97
N TRP A 22 15.83 -8.08 14.10
CA TRP A 22 14.41 -7.71 14.27
C TRP A 22 14.14 -6.21 14.15
N ARG A 23 15.08 -5.37 14.59
CA ARG A 23 14.99 -3.90 14.46
C ARG A 23 15.12 -3.47 13.00
N ASN A 24 16.13 -3.97 12.29
CA ASN A 24 16.33 -3.66 10.87
C ASN A 24 15.13 -4.09 10.00
N MET A 25 14.50 -5.23 10.31
CA MET A 25 13.30 -5.69 9.59
C MET A 25 12.10 -4.78 9.79
N LYS A 26 11.93 -4.22 11.00
CA LYS A 26 10.85 -3.26 11.29
C LYS A 26 11.07 -1.94 10.54
N ASP A 27 12.31 -1.46 10.52
CA ASP A 27 12.68 -0.22 9.82
C ASP A 27 12.47 -0.37 8.31
N PHE A 28 12.86 -1.52 7.73
CA PHE A 28 12.60 -1.82 6.33
C PHE A 28 11.11 -1.85 6.00
N GLY A 29 10.28 -2.51 6.83
CA GLY A 29 8.83 -2.55 6.64
C GLY A 29 8.17 -1.17 6.70
N LEU A 30 8.69 -0.28 7.55
CA LEU A 30 8.22 1.10 7.65
C LEU A 30 8.57 1.91 6.40
N VAL A 31 9.82 1.82 5.92
CA VAL A 31 10.26 2.48 4.69
C VAL A 31 9.45 2.01 3.49
N ALA A 32 9.28 0.69 3.33
CA ALA A 32 8.48 0.12 2.26
C ALA A 32 7.02 0.63 2.28
N SER A 33 6.40 0.69 3.47
CA SER A 33 5.05 1.25 3.63
C SER A 33 4.96 2.72 3.22
N ILE A 34 5.96 3.53 3.54
CA ILE A 34 5.99 4.95 3.13
C ILE A 34 6.09 5.07 1.61
N LEU A 35 7.02 4.34 0.98
CA LEU A 35 7.20 4.37 -0.48
C LEU A 35 5.93 3.93 -1.22
N VAL A 36 5.27 2.87 -0.75
CA VAL A 36 4.02 2.39 -1.35
C VAL A 36 2.90 3.42 -1.21
N ARG A 37 2.79 4.13 -0.08
CA ARG A 37 1.80 5.21 0.08
C ARG A 37 2.04 6.34 -0.90
N ILE A 38 3.29 6.77 -1.07
CA ILE A 38 3.65 7.83 -2.01
C ILE A 38 3.27 7.42 -3.43
N LEU A 39 3.59 6.18 -3.83
CA LEU A 39 3.22 5.65 -5.15
C LEU A 39 1.70 5.66 -5.36
N VAL A 40 0.94 5.09 -4.43
CA VAL A 40 -0.52 4.98 -4.53
C VAL A 40 -1.17 6.37 -4.54
N ALA A 41 -0.74 7.28 -3.66
CA ALA A 41 -1.24 8.65 -3.62
C ALA A 41 -0.88 9.44 -4.89
N PHE A 42 0.32 9.26 -5.42
CA PHE A 42 0.74 9.90 -6.67
C PHE A 42 -0.16 9.47 -7.83
N ILE A 43 -0.39 8.17 -8.01
CA ILE A 43 -1.26 7.65 -9.07
C ILE A 43 -2.71 8.13 -8.85
N GLY A 44 -3.21 8.13 -7.62
CA GLY A 44 -4.51 8.70 -7.29
C GLY A 44 -4.63 10.18 -7.68
N CYS A 45 -3.59 10.96 -7.39
CA CYS A 45 -3.50 12.37 -7.77
C CYS A 45 -3.55 12.56 -9.28
N THR A 46 -2.83 11.76 -10.06
CA THR A 46 -2.88 11.85 -11.53
C THR A 46 -4.28 11.61 -12.08
N HIS A 47 -5.05 10.69 -11.48
CA HIS A 47 -6.43 10.43 -11.90
C HIS A 47 -7.34 11.61 -11.56
N LEU A 48 -7.30 12.15 -10.33
CA LEU A 48 -8.11 13.32 -9.97
C LEU A 48 -7.72 14.56 -10.77
N PHE A 49 -6.43 14.77 -11.01
CA PHE A 49 -5.94 15.84 -11.87
C PHE A 49 -6.52 15.71 -13.27
N ALA A 50 -6.49 14.51 -13.86
CA ALA A 50 -7.05 14.29 -15.18
C ALA A 50 -8.55 14.66 -15.24
N GLN A 51 -9.29 14.28 -14.20
CA GLN A 51 -10.72 14.56 -14.06
C GLN A 51 -11.04 16.06 -13.91
N LEU A 52 -10.21 16.81 -13.18
CA LEU A 52 -10.44 18.23 -12.91
C LEU A 52 -10.06 19.15 -14.08
N PHE A 53 -9.06 18.78 -14.87
CA PHE A 53 -8.45 19.70 -15.85
C PHE A 53 -8.74 19.37 -17.31
N PHE A 54 -9.15 18.14 -17.65
CA PHE A 54 -9.40 17.74 -19.04
C PHE A 54 -10.89 17.55 -19.38
N ALA A 55 -11.81 17.95 -18.49
CA ALA A 55 -13.26 17.99 -18.70
C ALA A 55 -13.94 16.66 -19.11
N ASP A 56 -13.25 15.53 -19.03
CA ASP A 56 -13.80 14.19 -19.29
C ASP A 56 -14.06 13.48 -17.95
N PHE A 57 -15.25 13.72 -17.40
CA PHE A 57 -15.63 13.17 -16.10
C PHE A 57 -15.98 11.68 -16.21
N ASN A 58 -15.05 10.85 -15.78
CA ASN A 58 -15.17 9.41 -15.67
C ASN A 58 -15.31 9.01 -14.18
N PRO A 59 -16.45 8.42 -13.78
CA PRO A 59 -16.68 8.02 -12.39
C PRO A 59 -15.70 6.93 -11.90
N MET A 60 -15.21 6.07 -12.80
CA MET A 60 -14.22 5.05 -12.45
C MET A 60 -12.87 5.68 -12.14
N ALA A 61 -12.42 6.65 -12.94
CA ALA A 61 -11.17 7.37 -12.68
C ALA A 61 -11.25 8.18 -11.37
N THR A 62 -12.41 8.80 -11.10
CA THR A 62 -12.68 9.48 -9.83
C THR A 62 -12.63 8.52 -8.63
N ALA A 63 -13.21 7.32 -8.77
CA ALA A 63 -13.15 6.28 -7.76
C ALA A 63 -11.71 5.82 -7.46
N VAL A 64 -10.88 5.65 -8.51
CA VAL A 64 -9.44 5.37 -8.35
C VAL A 64 -8.77 6.47 -7.54
N GLY A 65 -8.99 7.73 -7.92
CA GLY A 65 -8.39 8.89 -7.27
C GLY A 65 -8.73 8.99 -5.79
N LEU A 66 -10.02 9.05 -5.46
CA LEU A 66 -10.48 9.19 -4.07
C LEU A 66 -10.13 7.96 -3.22
N GLY A 67 -10.28 6.76 -3.78
CA GLY A 67 -9.94 5.51 -3.11
C GLY A 67 -8.45 5.41 -2.79
N ALA A 68 -7.59 5.85 -3.72
CA ALA A 68 -6.14 5.89 -3.55
C ALA A 68 -5.72 6.81 -2.39
N PHE A 69 -6.32 8.00 -2.28
CA PHE A 69 -6.05 8.90 -1.14
C PHE A 69 -6.55 8.32 0.19
N ALA A 70 -7.73 7.71 0.19
CA ALA A 70 -8.27 7.06 1.38
C ALA A 70 -7.36 5.91 1.84
N VAL A 71 -6.94 5.02 0.93
CA VAL A 71 -6.05 3.90 1.31
C VAL A 71 -4.66 4.39 1.67
N ALA A 72 -4.07 5.35 0.95
CA ALA A 72 -2.71 5.85 1.24
C ALA A 72 -2.65 6.69 2.53
N GLY A 73 -3.67 7.52 2.78
CA GLY A 73 -3.70 8.45 3.92
C GLY A 73 -4.28 7.85 5.20
N LEU A 74 -5.33 7.03 5.10
CA LEU A 74 -6.11 6.61 6.27
C LEU A 74 -5.72 5.22 6.81
N THR A 75 -4.97 4.43 6.05
CA THR A 75 -4.39 3.16 6.55
C THR A 75 -3.17 3.36 7.46
N GLY A 76 -3.14 4.40 8.27
CA GLY A 76 -2.24 4.61 9.42
C GLY A 76 -0.73 4.40 9.26
N LEU A 77 0.02 5.50 9.36
CA LEU A 77 1.33 5.54 10.03
C LEU A 77 1.17 5.19 11.53
N PRO A 78 2.23 4.71 12.20
CA PRO A 78 2.14 4.10 13.55
C PRO A 78 1.71 5.03 14.70
N VAL A 79 1.52 6.33 14.47
CA VAL A 79 1.53 7.34 15.54
C VAL A 79 0.20 7.49 16.30
N LYS A 80 -0.97 7.15 15.72
CA LYS A 80 -2.27 7.07 16.42
C LYS A 80 -3.34 6.47 15.48
N ARG A 81 -3.59 5.16 15.55
CA ARG A 81 -4.57 4.48 14.69
C ARG A 81 -5.97 4.51 15.30
N SER A 82 -6.89 5.22 14.66
CA SER A 82 -8.34 5.04 14.86
C SER A 82 -8.83 3.84 14.05
N ALA A 83 -9.55 2.92 14.70
CA ALA A 83 -10.17 1.75 14.05
C ALA A 83 -11.12 2.18 12.91
N PHE A 84 -11.88 3.25 13.13
CA PHE A 84 -12.80 3.80 12.14
C PHE A 84 -12.07 4.33 10.90
N LEU A 85 -11.02 5.15 11.07
CA LEU A 85 -10.25 5.67 9.94
C LEU A 85 -9.54 4.56 9.16
N THR A 86 -9.06 3.53 9.87
CA THR A 86 -8.44 2.35 9.24
C THR A 86 -9.44 1.64 8.34
N ARG A 87 -10.70 1.47 8.79
CA ARG A 87 -11.77 0.86 7.97
C ARG A 87 -12.10 1.70 6.74
N ILE A 88 -12.20 3.03 6.89
CA ILE A 88 -12.40 3.92 5.74
C ILE A 88 -11.26 3.77 4.74
N GLY A 89 -10.00 3.71 5.21
CA GLY A 89 -8.85 3.50 4.34
C GLY A 89 -8.91 2.16 3.58
N ILE A 90 -9.35 1.09 4.24
CA ILE A 90 -9.54 -0.22 3.60
C ILE A 90 -10.66 -0.16 2.55
N TYR A 91 -11.82 0.41 2.88
CA TYR A 91 -12.90 0.57 1.91
C TYR A 91 -12.51 1.45 0.73
N GLY A 92 -11.73 2.51 0.99
CA GLY A 92 -11.12 3.33 -0.05
C GLY A 92 -10.24 2.51 -1.00
N GLY A 93 -9.44 1.59 -0.46
CA GLY A 93 -8.64 0.68 -1.28
C GLY A 93 -9.48 -0.25 -2.15
N CYS A 94 -10.59 -0.78 -1.64
CA CYS A 94 -11.53 -1.57 -2.44
C CYS A 94 -12.14 -0.74 -3.58
N ILE A 95 -12.56 0.50 -3.30
CA ILE A 95 -13.11 1.42 -4.31
C ILE A 95 -12.07 1.73 -5.37
N ALA A 96 -10.81 1.95 -4.99
CA ALA A 96 -9.72 2.18 -5.93
C ALA A 96 -9.48 0.99 -6.86
N LEU A 97 -9.50 -0.23 -6.32
CA LEU A 97 -9.35 -1.45 -7.12
C LEU A 97 -10.54 -1.67 -8.06
N LEU A 98 -11.76 -1.40 -7.60
CA LEU A 98 -12.95 -1.49 -8.45
C LEU A 98 -12.94 -0.46 -9.58
N GLY A 99 -12.56 0.79 -9.30
CA GLY A 99 -12.40 1.82 -10.32
C GLY A 99 -11.32 1.43 -11.34
N THR A 100 -10.22 0.83 -10.87
CA THR A 100 -9.15 0.34 -11.74
C THR A 100 -9.65 -0.80 -12.64
N ALA A 101 -10.34 -1.79 -12.07
CA ALA A 101 -10.92 -2.90 -12.81
C ALA A 101 -11.95 -2.42 -13.85
N GLY A 102 -12.80 -1.46 -13.49
CA GLY A 102 -13.73 -0.82 -14.40
C GLY A 102 -13.03 -0.10 -15.56
N GLY A 103 -11.94 0.64 -15.27
CA GLY A 103 -11.13 1.29 -16.30
C GLY A 103 -10.48 0.30 -17.27
N ILE A 104 -9.96 -0.82 -16.76
CA ILE A 104 -9.43 -1.92 -17.59
C ILE A 104 -10.54 -2.50 -18.48
N TYR A 105 -11.69 -2.82 -17.89
CA TYR A 105 -12.82 -3.37 -18.61
C TYR A 105 -13.24 -2.44 -19.75
N VAL A 106 -13.40 -1.16 -19.48
CA VAL A 106 -13.80 -0.17 -20.49
C VAL A 106 -12.75 -0.08 -21.60
N HIS A 107 -11.46 -0.11 -21.26
CA HIS A 107 -10.38 -0.09 -22.25
C HIS A 107 -10.53 -1.23 -23.27
N TYR A 108 -10.70 -2.46 -22.79
CA TYR A 108 -10.78 -3.63 -23.67
C TYR A 108 -12.14 -3.85 -24.33
N ALA A 109 -13.23 -3.39 -23.70
CA ALA A 109 -14.58 -3.63 -24.20
C ALA A 109 -15.03 -2.59 -25.25
N TYR A 110 -14.53 -1.35 -25.19
CA TYR A 110 -15.04 -0.26 -26.04
C TYR A 110 -14.03 0.31 -27.03
N TYR A 111 -12.73 0.18 -26.79
CA TYR A 111 -11.72 0.78 -27.67
C TYR A 111 -11.16 -0.18 -28.71
N ASP A 112 -11.68 -1.42 -28.80
CA ASP A 112 -11.27 -2.46 -29.74
C ASP A 112 -9.75 -2.43 -29.98
N THR A 113 -8.98 -2.42 -28.89
CA THR A 113 -7.52 -2.44 -28.92
C THR A 113 -7.05 -3.89 -28.93
N PRO A 114 -6.86 -4.53 -30.11
CA PRO A 114 -6.38 -5.90 -30.15
C PRO A 114 -4.95 -5.94 -29.59
N GLY A 115 -4.77 -6.58 -28.44
CA GLY A 115 -3.45 -6.77 -27.81
C GLY A 115 -3.32 -6.13 -26.43
N ASN A 116 -2.15 -6.30 -25.81
CA ASN A 116 -1.94 -5.95 -24.40
C ASN A 116 -1.45 -4.51 -24.19
N TYR A 117 -2.23 -3.51 -24.62
CA TYR A 117 -1.81 -2.10 -24.65
C TYR A 117 -2.22 -1.27 -23.43
N TYR A 118 -2.88 -1.87 -22.44
CA TYR A 118 -3.20 -1.16 -21.21
C TYR A 118 -1.93 -0.80 -20.42
N ALA A 119 -1.99 0.26 -19.61
CA ALA A 119 -0.86 0.80 -18.87
C ALA A 119 -0.46 -0.07 -17.65
N TRP A 120 -0.26 -1.39 -17.85
CA TRP A 120 -0.02 -2.39 -16.82
C TRP A 120 1.17 -2.07 -15.92
N PHE A 121 2.20 -1.41 -16.46
CA PHE A 121 3.39 -1.01 -15.70
C PHE A 121 3.08 0.01 -14.58
N ILE A 122 1.96 0.73 -14.67
CA ILE A 122 1.45 1.62 -13.62
C ILE A 122 0.37 0.90 -12.80
N THR A 123 -0.54 0.22 -13.50
CA THR A 123 -1.72 -0.40 -12.89
C THR A 123 -1.37 -1.53 -11.93
N VAL A 124 -0.43 -2.41 -12.29
CA VAL A 124 -0.07 -3.55 -11.44
C VAL A 124 0.60 -3.08 -10.14
N PRO A 125 1.61 -2.19 -10.16
CA PRO A 125 2.18 -1.63 -8.94
C PRO A 125 1.15 -0.88 -8.08
N PHE A 126 0.22 -0.14 -8.70
CA PHE A 126 -0.85 0.54 -7.99
C PHE A 126 -1.77 -0.44 -7.24
N ALA A 127 -2.23 -1.48 -7.92
CA ALA A 127 -3.12 -2.48 -7.35
C ALA A 127 -2.41 -3.25 -6.23
N ALA A 128 -1.18 -3.71 -6.48
CA ALA A 128 -0.36 -4.40 -5.48
C ALA A 128 -0.08 -3.51 -4.26
N GLY A 129 0.24 -2.24 -4.48
CA GLY A 129 0.46 -1.27 -3.41
C GLY A 129 -0.78 -1.03 -2.57
N SER A 130 -1.94 -0.89 -3.21
CA SER A 130 -3.24 -0.73 -2.53
C SER A 130 -3.57 -1.95 -1.67
N VAL A 131 -3.39 -3.17 -2.21
CA VAL A 131 -3.58 -4.43 -1.46
C VAL A 131 -2.61 -4.52 -0.29
N PHE A 132 -1.34 -4.22 -0.51
CA PHE A 132 -0.33 -4.22 0.54
C PHE A 132 -0.72 -3.31 1.71
N LEU A 133 -1.15 -2.08 1.43
CA LEU A 133 -1.58 -1.12 2.46
C LEU A 133 -2.83 -1.60 3.20
N MET A 134 -3.81 -2.16 2.49
CA MET A 134 -5.01 -2.73 3.11
C MET A 134 -4.69 -3.90 4.04
N VAL A 135 -3.84 -4.83 3.60
CA VAL A 135 -3.42 -5.99 4.41
C VAL A 135 -2.61 -5.54 5.63
N ALA A 136 -1.70 -4.59 5.46
CA ALA A 136 -0.93 -4.02 6.57
C ALA A 136 -1.82 -3.27 7.58
N ALA A 137 -2.87 -2.61 7.11
CA ALA A 137 -3.87 -1.95 7.95
C ALA A 137 -4.69 -2.97 8.73
N TRP A 138 -5.19 -4.00 8.06
CA TRP A 138 -6.00 -5.08 8.63
C TRP A 138 -5.23 -5.82 9.73
N ARG A 139 -4.01 -6.29 9.43
CA ARG A 139 -3.17 -7.01 10.40
C ARG A 139 -2.86 -6.18 11.64
N GLY A 140 -2.60 -4.88 11.47
CA GLY A 140 -2.36 -4.00 12.60
C GLY A 140 -3.60 -3.64 13.40
N HIS A 141 -4.80 -3.96 12.91
CA HIS A 141 -6.06 -3.85 13.65
C HIS A 141 -6.40 -5.14 14.41
N THR A 142 -6.08 -6.33 13.87
CA THR A 142 -6.41 -7.63 14.48
C THR A 142 -5.47 -8.06 15.62
N LEU A 143 -4.28 -7.45 15.73
CA LEU A 143 -3.28 -7.77 16.76
C LEU A 143 -3.42 -6.90 18.04
N ARG A 144 -4.56 -6.25 18.22
CA ARG A 144 -4.94 -5.48 19.42
C ARG A 144 -6.19 -6.11 20.03
#